data_AF-A0A9C9Q3N7-F1
#
_entry.id   AF-A0A9C9Q3N7-F1
#
_cell.length_a   1.000
_cell.length_b   1.000
_cell.length_c   1.000
_cell.angle_alpha   90.00
_cell.angle_beta   90.00
_cell.angle_gamma   90.00
#
_symmetry.space_group_name_H-M   'P 1'
#
loop_
_entity.id
_entity.type
_entity.pdbx_description
1 polymer ?
#
loop_
_entity_poly.entity_id
_entity_poly.type
_entity_poly.pdbx_seq_one_letter_code
_entity_poly.pdbx_strand_id
1 'polypeptide(L)'
;MPANLRPRPEPCTEQAAVTLGPEGPFPRVRLRKVLERRWLHYAFLSRDHELGMVANVAWLGPGLEAEDAPPRCTSILLVHKRGEGWCASQFNTITSTPLWSAFRQPHATHTPGPLSLASTSTSPAVELQLARSSRPCTSQCAWFAPDQHLRWQSETGVIARGRWTFKDQTFDNVEAIGYHERVRGYWGWPELGGWVFGFANDPGGVSDRPPPTAFVFTLIQPRGPGDTAAGSVMVWRNGRLRRHFPRRCVTFAVRGQLQRDKVQQVPALSNLFGVPPMEPIP
;
A
#
# COMPACT_ATOMS: atom_id res chain seq x y z
N MET A 1 16.30 -63.52 14.22
CA MET A 1 15.16 -62.87 13.55
C MET A 1 15.55 -61.44 13.21
N PRO A 2 15.96 -61.13 11.97
CA PRO A 2 16.29 -59.77 11.58
C PRO A 2 15.01 -58.94 11.36
N ALA A 3 15.04 -57.69 11.80
CA ALA A 3 13.92 -56.76 11.72
C ALA A 3 13.62 -56.39 10.27
N ASN A 4 12.36 -56.57 9.85
CA ASN A 4 11.82 -56.13 8.57
C ASN A 4 11.86 -54.59 8.48
N LEU A 5 12.94 -54.04 7.92
CA LEU A 5 13.00 -52.64 7.50
C LEU A 5 12.18 -52.49 6.22
N ARG A 6 11.01 -51.85 6.33
CA ARG A 6 10.21 -51.46 5.18
C ARG A 6 11.01 -50.45 4.34
N PRO A 7 11.01 -50.54 3.00
CA PRO A 7 11.64 -49.54 2.15
C PRO A 7 10.98 -48.17 2.39
N ARG A 8 11.81 -47.11 2.44
CA ARG A 8 11.33 -45.73 2.45
C ARG A 8 10.53 -45.49 1.17
N PRO A 9 9.32 -44.92 1.23
CA PRO A 9 8.63 -44.49 0.02
C PRO A 9 9.51 -43.45 -0.70
N GLU A 10 9.61 -43.59 -2.02
CA GLU A 10 10.29 -42.62 -2.87
C GLU A 10 9.72 -41.22 -2.63
N PRO A 11 10.55 -40.15 -2.72
CA PRO A 11 10.07 -38.79 -2.59
C PRO A 11 8.98 -38.57 -3.65
N CYS A 12 7.78 -38.25 -3.17
CA CYS A 12 6.67 -37.82 -4.00
C CYS A 12 7.18 -36.70 -4.91
N THR A 13 7.22 -36.97 -6.22
CA THR A 13 7.52 -35.98 -7.24
C THR A 13 6.69 -34.73 -6.95
N GLU A 14 7.37 -33.59 -6.84
CA GLU A 14 6.76 -32.29 -6.51
C GLU A 14 5.54 -32.06 -7.42
N GLN A 15 4.35 -32.33 -6.91
CA GLN A 15 3.13 -31.88 -7.55
C GLN A 15 3.22 -30.35 -7.60
N ALA A 16 3.11 -29.79 -8.81
CA ALA A 16 3.01 -28.35 -9.00
C ALA A 16 1.98 -27.81 -8.01
N ALA A 17 2.42 -26.92 -7.12
CA ALA A 17 1.58 -26.40 -6.05
C ALA A 17 0.26 -25.90 -6.64
N VAL A 18 -0.87 -26.46 -6.17
CA VAL A 18 -2.19 -26.05 -6.64
C VAL A 18 -2.34 -24.55 -6.43
N THR A 19 -2.45 -23.81 -7.54
CA THR A 19 -2.63 -22.36 -7.51
C THR A 19 -4.00 -22.02 -6.97
N LEU A 20 -4.08 -21.70 -5.67
CA LEU A 20 -5.32 -21.30 -5.02
C LEU A 20 -5.47 -19.77 -5.00
N GLY A 21 -6.57 -19.27 -5.56
CA GLY A 21 -7.04 -17.88 -5.43
C GLY A 21 -7.02 -17.06 -6.73
N PRO A 22 -7.83 -15.98 -6.85
CA PRO A 22 -7.89 -15.16 -8.06
C PRO A 22 -6.63 -14.33 -8.27
N GLU A 23 -6.20 -14.21 -9.53
CA GLU A 23 -5.09 -13.36 -9.97
C GLU A 23 -5.26 -11.88 -9.61
N GLY A 24 -4.12 -11.18 -9.47
CA GLY A 24 -4.05 -9.74 -9.25
C GLY A 24 -4.21 -9.34 -7.78
N PRO A 25 -4.21 -8.04 -7.45
CA PRO A 25 -4.20 -7.53 -6.07
C PRO A 25 -5.51 -7.72 -5.30
N PHE A 26 -6.65 -7.79 -5.99
CA PHE A 26 -7.99 -7.90 -5.41
C PHE A 26 -8.78 -9.05 -6.04
N PRO A 27 -9.80 -9.60 -5.35
CA PRO A 27 -10.72 -10.51 -6.00
C PRO A 27 -11.48 -9.79 -7.11
N ARG A 28 -11.74 -10.51 -8.21
CA ARG A 28 -12.52 -10.05 -9.37
C ARG A 28 -14.01 -9.94 -9.01
N VAL A 29 -14.33 -9.00 -8.13
CA VAL A 29 -15.69 -8.64 -7.71
C VAL A 29 -15.95 -7.23 -8.21
N ARG A 30 -17.17 -6.92 -8.64
CA ARG A 30 -17.55 -5.57 -9.06
C ARG A 30 -17.66 -4.64 -7.85
N LEU A 31 -17.29 -3.37 -8.00
CA LEU A 31 -17.69 -2.33 -7.05
C LEU A 31 -19.06 -1.80 -7.48
N ARG A 32 -20.05 -1.85 -6.61
CA ARG A 32 -21.46 -1.51 -6.88
C ARG A 32 -21.91 -0.25 -6.17
N LYS A 33 -21.32 0.09 -5.02
CA LYS A 33 -21.75 1.24 -4.22
C LYS A 33 -20.74 2.38 -4.27
N VAL A 34 -21.24 3.61 -4.19
CA VAL A 34 -20.43 4.83 -4.30
C VAL A 34 -19.29 4.92 -3.30
N LEU A 35 -19.40 4.31 -2.11
CA LEU A 35 -18.35 4.29 -1.07
C LEU A 35 -17.50 3.02 -1.08
N GLU A 36 -17.73 2.06 -1.99
CA GLU A 36 -16.83 0.92 -2.10
C GLU A 36 -15.49 1.36 -2.67
N ARG A 37 -14.41 0.92 -2.03
CA ARG A 37 -13.05 1.35 -2.36
C ARG A 37 -12.11 0.16 -2.34
N ARG A 38 -11.14 0.18 -3.25
CA ARG A 38 -9.94 -0.65 -3.26
C ARG A 38 -8.75 0.27 -3.44
N TRP A 39 -7.68 0.00 -2.73
CA TRP A 39 -6.51 0.87 -2.71
C TRP A 39 -5.25 0.01 -2.60
N LEU A 40 -4.29 0.27 -3.49
CA LEU A 40 -2.91 -0.18 -3.35
C LEU A 40 -2.01 1.01 -3.07
N HIS A 41 -1.14 0.86 -2.09
CA HIS A 41 -0.16 1.87 -1.78
C HIS A 41 1.22 1.25 -1.70
N TYR A 42 2.18 2.04 -2.15
CA TYR A 42 3.57 1.71 -2.28
C TYR A 42 4.35 2.87 -1.69
N ALA A 43 5.22 2.61 -0.74
CA ALA A 43 6.20 3.60 -0.33
C ALA A 43 7.56 2.97 -0.12
N PHE A 44 8.58 3.57 -0.74
CA PHE A 44 9.94 3.07 -0.73
C PHE A 44 10.92 4.20 -0.48
N LEU A 45 12.03 3.88 0.17
CA LEU A 45 13.19 4.75 0.32
C LEU A 45 14.39 4.03 -0.29
N SER A 46 15.19 4.74 -1.07
CA SER A 46 16.46 4.20 -1.55
C SER A 46 17.39 3.92 -0.37
N ARG A 47 18.25 2.91 -0.50
CA ARG A 47 19.17 2.51 0.59
C ARG A 47 20.20 3.57 0.97
N ASP A 48 20.52 4.47 0.04
CA ASP A 48 21.37 5.64 0.28
C ASP A 48 20.60 6.84 0.86
N HIS A 49 19.27 6.73 0.99
CA HIS A 49 18.35 7.74 1.51
C HIS A 49 18.27 9.02 0.66
N GLU A 50 18.75 8.97 -0.58
CA GLU A 50 18.72 10.12 -1.49
C GLU A 50 17.37 10.24 -2.21
N LEU A 51 16.64 9.14 -2.40
CA LEU A 51 15.37 9.07 -3.11
C LEU A 51 14.27 8.45 -2.24
N GLY A 52 13.05 8.96 -2.39
CA GLY A 52 11.85 8.39 -1.78
C GLY A 52 10.69 8.38 -2.76
N MET A 53 9.83 7.36 -2.70
CA MET A 53 8.62 7.31 -3.51
C MET A 53 7.40 6.99 -2.67
N VAL A 54 6.27 7.57 -3.07
CA VAL A 54 4.94 7.19 -2.60
C VAL A 54 4.05 7.08 -3.82
N ALA A 55 3.35 5.96 -3.97
CA ALA A 55 2.35 5.81 -5.01
C ALA A 55 1.05 5.23 -4.46
N ASN A 56 -0.06 5.73 -4.97
CA ASN A 56 -1.39 5.23 -4.65
C ASN A 56 -2.12 4.90 -5.94
N VAL A 57 -2.81 3.76 -5.95
CA VAL A 57 -3.77 3.41 -7.01
C VAL A 57 -5.06 2.97 -6.34
N ALA A 58 -6.13 3.69 -6.60
CA ALA A 58 -7.43 3.46 -5.99
C ALA A 58 -8.49 3.20 -7.06
N TRP A 59 -9.31 2.17 -6.83
CA TRP A 59 -10.54 1.92 -7.56
C TRP A 59 -11.70 2.34 -6.68
N LEU A 60 -12.47 3.29 -7.19
CA LEU A 60 -13.63 3.85 -6.54
C LEU A 60 -14.88 3.22 -7.16
N GLY A 61 -15.89 2.98 -6.32
CA GLY A 61 -17.21 2.58 -6.78
C GLY A 61 -17.79 3.57 -7.81
N PRO A 62 -18.77 3.10 -8.59
CA PRO A 62 -19.43 3.92 -9.60
C PRO A 62 -19.98 5.20 -8.96
N GLY A 63 -20.00 6.29 -9.75
CA GLY A 63 -20.72 7.50 -9.35
C GLY A 63 -22.22 7.23 -9.30
N LEU A 64 -22.98 8.18 -8.76
CA LEU A 64 -24.45 8.09 -8.66
C LEU A 64 -25.14 8.08 -10.05
N GLU A 65 -24.43 8.50 -11.09
CA GLU A 65 -24.98 8.71 -12.43
C GLU A 65 -25.12 7.41 -13.27
N ALA A 66 -24.45 6.33 -12.87
CA ALA A 66 -24.56 5.04 -13.56
C ALA A 66 -24.14 3.89 -12.64
N GLU A 67 -25.13 3.19 -12.06
CA GLU A 67 -24.92 2.01 -11.20
C GLU A 67 -24.10 0.90 -11.90
N ASP A 68 -24.14 0.89 -13.24
CA ASP A 68 -23.41 -0.05 -14.07
C ASP A 68 -22.04 0.42 -14.59
N ALA A 69 -21.58 1.62 -14.25
CA ALA A 69 -20.28 2.10 -14.71
C ALA A 69 -19.11 1.23 -14.20
N PRO A 70 -18.02 1.11 -14.97
CA PRO A 70 -16.79 0.50 -14.47
C PRO A 70 -16.24 1.29 -13.26
N PRO A 71 -15.51 0.64 -12.34
CA PRO A 71 -14.84 1.33 -11.25
C PRO A 71 -13.94 2.46 -11.77
N ARG A 72 -14.03 3.63 -11.15
CA ARG A 72 -13.16 4.77 -11.48
C ARG A 72 -11.79 4.49 -10.88
N CYS A 73 -10.76 4.40 -11.72
CA CYS A 73 -9.39 4.25 -11.28
C CYS A 73 -8.76 5.64 -11.16
N THR A 74 -8.14 5.92 -10.01
CA THR A 74 -7.31 7.12 -9.81
C THR A 74 -5.96 6.68 -9.27
N SER A 75 -4.92 7.35 -9.71
CA SER A 75 -3.55 7.00 -9.38
C SER A 75 -2.70 8.26 -9.22
N ILE A 76 -1.70 8.20 -8.34
CA ILE A 76 -0.73 9.28 -8.14
C ILE A 76 0.63 8.67 -7.80
N LEU A 77 1.68 9.28 -8.33
CA LEU A 77 3.07 9.00 -8.00
C LEU A 77 3.72 10.27 -7.49
N LEU A 78 4.39 10.15 -6.35
CA LEU A 78 5.22 11.16 -5.73
C LEU A 78 6.65 10.59 -5.67
N VAL A 79 7.62 11.36 -6.15
CA VAL A 79 9.05 11.05 -6.03
C VAL A 79 9.72 12.21 -5.32
N HIS A 80 10.49 11.91 -4.28
CA HIS A 80 11.27 12.84 -3.49
C HIS A 80 12.75 12.66 -3.80
N LYS A 81 13.48 13.76 -3.89
CA LYS A 81 14.94 13.77 -3.86
C LYS A 81 15.43 14.63 -2.71
N ARG A 82 16.38 14.11 -1.93
CA ARG A 82 16.96 14.83 -0.79
C ARG A 82 17.56 16.15 -1.26
N GLY A 83 17.28 17.22 -0.51
CA GLY A 83 17.71 18.58 -0.86
C GLY A 83 16.85 19.28 -1.94
N GLU A 84 16.02 18.55 -2.69
CA GLU A 84 15.22 19.11 -3.79
C GLU A 84 13.70 18.98 -3.59
N GLY A 85 13.26 18.14 -2.64
CA GLY A 85 11.87 17.99 -2.27
C GLY A 85 11.08 17.03 -3.17
N TRP A 86 9.75 17.20 -3.17
CA TRP A 86 8.81 16.31 -3.87
C TRP A 86 8.50 16.78 -5.29
N CYS A 87 8.35 15.81 -6.18
CA CYS A 87 7.78 15.94 -7.52
C CYS A 87 6.57 15.01 -7.61
N ALA A 88 5.47 15.48 -8.18
CA ALA A 88 4.20 14.77 -8.25
C ALA A 88 3.75 14.62 -9.70
N SER A 89 3.19 13.46 -10.04
CA SER A 89 2.66 13.18 -11.37
C SER A 89 1.45 14.00 -11.79
N GLN A 90 0.82 14.69 -10.84
CA GLN A 90 -0.59 15.08 -10.90
C GLN A 90 -1.46 13.80 -11.07
N PHE A 91 -2.77 13.84 -10.78
CA PHE A 91 -3.59 12.62 -10.77
C PHE A 91 -3.56 11.91 -12.14
N ASN A 92 -3.77 10.59 -12.14
CA ASN A 92 -3.83 9.70 -13.32
C ASN A 92 -2.47 9.28 -13.91
N THR A 93 -1.58 8.74 -13.07
CA THR A 93 -0.37 8.08 -13.57
C THR A 93 -0.70 6.90 -14.49
N ILE A 94 0.07 6.76 -15.56
CA ILE A 94 0.12 5.56 -16.39
C ILE A 94 0.71 4.42 -15.54
N THR A 95 0.02 3.28 -15.49
CA THR A 95 0.40 2.16 -14.62
C THR A 95 0.56 0.86 -15.39
N SER A 96 1.52 0.01 -15.02
CA SER A 96 1.60 -1.38 -15.47
C SER A 96 0.34 -2.16 -15.07
N THR A 97 -0.14 -3.05 -15.95
CA THR A 97 -1.26 -3.95 -15.66
C THR A 97 -0.84 -5.41 -15.90
N PRO A 98 -1.00 -6.33 -14.93
CA PRO A 98 -1.48 -6.09 -13.57
C PRO A 98 -0.46 -5.32 -12.71
N LEU A 99 -0.95 -4.57 -11.72
CA LEU A 99 -0.10 -3.97 -10.70
C LEU A 99 0.47 -5.05 -9.78
N TRP A 100 1.76 -4.94 -9.46
CA TRP A 100 2.42 -5.84 -8.51
C TRP A 100 1.75 -5.76 -7.14
N SER A 101 1.53 -6.90 -6.48
CA SER A 101 1.02 -6.91 -5.11
C SER A 101 1.40 -8.15 -4.34
N ALA A 102 1.81 -7.95 -3.09
CA ALA A 102 2.24 -9.04 -2.22
C ALA A 102 1.10 -9.90 -1.65
N PHE A 103 -0.17 -9.49 -1.82
CA PHE A 103 -1.30 -10.06 -1.10
C PHE A 103 -2.11 -11.11 -1.87
N ARG A 104 -1.60 -11.60 -3.01
CA ARG A 104 -2.17 -12.66 -3.87
C ARG A 104 -1.09 -13.36 -4.72
N GLN A 105 -1.48 -14.51 -5.29
CA GLN A 105 -0.67 -15.31 -6.22
C GLN A 105 -0.19 -14.46 -7.43
N PRO A 106 0.99 -14.74 -8.01
CA PRO A 106 1.87 -15.90 -7.76
C PRO A 106 3.16 -15.52 -7.03
N HIS A 107 3.19 -14.46 -6.21
CA HIS A 107 4.46 -14.01 -5.65
C HIS A 107 4.94 -14.95 -4.53
N ALA A 108 5.64 -16.01 -4.92
CA ALA A 108 6.57 -16.71 -4.07
C ALA A 108 7.54 -15.68 -3.47
N THR A 109 7.94 -15.91 -2.22
CA THR A 109 8.91 -15.04 -1.56
C THR A 109 10.16 -14.95 -2.44
N HIS A 110 10.73 -13.76 -2.60
CA HIS A 110 11.91 -13.50 -3.43
C HIS A 110 11.76 -13.64 -4.94
N THR A 111 10.56 -13.85 -5.49
CA THR A 111 10.34 -13.77 -6.95
C THR A 111 10.03 -12.33 -7.35
N PRO A 112 10.92 -11.64 -8.11
CA PRO A 112 10.67 -10.27 -8.54
C PRO A 112 9.52 -10.21 -9.55
N GLY A 113 8.77 -9.11 -9.52
CA GLY A 113 7.77 -8.79 -10.55
C GLY A 113 7.71 -7.30 -10.83
N PRO A 114 7.24 -6.90 -12.02
CA PRO A 114 7.33 -5.53 -12.49
C PRO A 114 6.30 -4.62 -11.81
N LEU A 115 6.72 -3.39 -11.51
CA LEU A 115 5.87 -2.23 -11.23
C LEU A 115 6.38 -1.07 -12.08
N SER A 116 5.55 -0.54 -12.98
CA SER A 116 5.84 0.70 -13.70
C SER A 116 4.75 1.72 -13.44
N LEU A 117 5.15 2.93 -13.07
CA LEU A 117 4.28 4.07 -12.83
C LEU A 117 4.93 5.31 -13.43
N ALA A 118 4.23 6.04 -14.27
CA ALA A 118 4.74 7.27 -14.87
C ALA A 118 3.69 8.37 -14.90
N SER A 119 4.10 9.61 -14.69
CA SER A 119 3.27 10.76 -15.03
C SER A 119 3.00 10.78 -16.55
N THR A 120 1.88 11.38 -16.93
CA THR A 120 1.56 11.64 -18.34
C THR A 120 2.57 12.59 -18.99
N SER A 121 3.25 13.43 -18.20
CA SER A 121 4.39 14.25 -18.63
C SER A 121 5.74 13.54 -18.52
N THR A 122 5.74 12.19 -18.43
CA THR A 122 6.89 11.29 -18.28
C THR A 122 7.74 11.47 -17.01
N SER A 123 7.58 12.56 -16.26
CA SER A 123 8.24 12.81 -14.98
C SER A 123 7.24 13.30 -13.92
N PRO A 124 7.24 12.75 -12.70
CA PRO A 124 8.07 11.64 -12.22
C PRO A 124 7.67 10.29 -12.83
N ALA A 125 8.61 9.35 -12.86
CA ALA A 125 8.37 7.97 -13.28
C ALA A 125 9.23 6.98 -12.48
N VAL A 126 8.76 5.73 -12.39
CA VAL A 126 9.50 4.60 -11.80
C VAL A 126 9.25 3.33 -12.61
N GLU A 127 10.30 2.55 -12.80
CA GLU A 127 10.29 1.23 -13.43
C GLU A 127 11.04 0.25 -12.52
N LEU A 128 10.31 -0.59 -11.78
CA LEU A 128 10.85 -1.36 -10.67
C LEU A 128 10.56 -2.85 -10.83
N GLN A 129 11.49 -3.66 -10.32
CA GLN A 129 11.29 -5.05 -9.98
C GLN A 129 11.09 -5.13 -8.47
N LEU A 130 9.90 -5.56 -8.06
CA LEU A 130 9.51 -5.69 -6.67
C LEU A 130 9.57 -7.15 -6.23
N ALA A 131 10.26 -7.41 -5.13
CA ALA A 131 10.36 -8.74 -4.53
C ALA A 131 9.89 -8.71 -3.07
N ARG A 132 9.08 -9.71 -2.73
CA ARG A 132 8.67 -9.97 -1.34
C ARG A 132 9.87 -10.46 -0.56
N SER A 133 10.15 -9.84 0.59
CA SER A 133 11.14 -10.33 1.55
C SER A 133 10.50 -10.76 2.87
N SER A 134 9.23 -10.41 3.11
CA SER A 134 8.52 -10.65 4.37
C SER A 134 7.16 -11.31 4.15
N ARG A 135 6.44 -11.53 5.26
CA ARG A 135 5.08 -12.08 5.22
C ARG A 135 4.05 -10.96 5.39
N PRO A 136 3.06 -10.87 4.48
CA PRO A 136 1.98 -9.91 4.58
C PRO A 136 1.13 -10.25 5.79
N CYS A 137 0.59 -9.23 6.45
CA CYS A 137 -0.34 -9.40 7.57
C CYS A 137 -1.57 -8.53 7.41
N THR A 138 -2.69 -8.98 7.98
CA THR A 138 -3.84 -8.12 8.21
C THR A 138 -3.55 -7.16 9.35
N SER A 139 -3.46 -5.89 8.98
CA SER A 139 -3.08 -4.79 9.84
C SER A 139 -4.24 -4.27 10.67
N GLN A 140 -5.40 -4.10 10.04
CA GLN A 140 -6.57 -3.56 10.72
C GLN A 140 -7.85 -3.98 9.98
N CYS A 141 -8.89 -4.26 10.75
CA CYS A 141 -10.27 -4.23 10.29
C CYS A 141 -10.99 -3.26 11.22
N ALA A 142 -11.25 -2.04 10.75
CA ALA A 142 -11.75 -0.98 11.61
C ALA A 142 -13.04 -0.38 11.06
N TRP A 143 -14.01 -0.29 11.96
CA TRP A 143 -15.17 0.56 11.84
C TRP A 143 -14.82 1.93 12.45
N PHE A 144 -15.11 2.99 11.72
CA PHE A 144 -14.93 4.38 12.15
C PHE A 144 -16.23 5.20 11.97
N ALA A 145 -17.24 4.65 11.30
CA ALA A 145 -18.63 5.11 11.31
C ALA A 145 -19.58 3.89 11.31
N PRO A 146 -20.90 4.05 11.58
CA PRO A 146 -21.85 2.93 11.73
C PRO A 146 -21.90 1.93 10.57
N ASP A 147 -21.66 2.39 9.34
CA ASP A 147 -21.68 1.60 8.10
C ASP A 147 -20.34 1.59 7.35
N GLN A 148 -19.38 2.43 7.78
CA GLN A 148 -18.09 2.56 7.13
C GLN A 148 -16.98 1.78 7.83
N HIS A 149 -16.25 1.04 7.03
CA HIS A 149 -15.16 0.19 7.48
C HIS A 149 -14.07 0.05 6.42
N LEU A 150 -12.86 -0.23 6.89
CA LEU A 150 -11.76 -0.66 6.03
C LEU A 150 -11.09 -1.92 6.56
N ARG A 151 -10.60 -2.73 5.63
CA ARG A 151 -9.71 -3.87 5.86
C ARG A 151 -8.37 -3.54 5.22
N TRP A 152 -7.38 -3.40 6.07
CA TRP A 152 -6.02 -3.02 5.71
C TRP A 152 -5.07 -4.18 5.94
N GLN A 153 -4.20 -4.41 4.96
CA GLN A 153 -3.15 -5.41 5.00
C GLN A 153 -1.85 -4.77 4.55
N SER A 154 -0.76 -5.11 5.23
CA SER A 154 0.56 -4.53 4.99
C SER A 154 1.62 -5.61 4.87
N GLU A 155 2.61 -5.37 4.01
CA GLU A 155 3.87 -6.09 3.92
C GLU A 155 5.02 -5.09 4.00
N THR A 156 5.97 -5.33 4.90
CA THR A 156 7.17 -4.49 5.07
C THR A 156 8.38 -5.10 4.39
N GLY A 157 9.47 -4.34 4.28
CA GLY A 157 10.72 -4.82 3.72
C GLY A 157 10.65 -5.22 2.24
N VAL A 158 9.62 -4.79 1.50
CA VAL A 158 9.56 -5.08 0.06
C VAL A 158 10.80 -4.49 -0.60
N ILE A 159 11.52 -5.32 -1.34
CA ILE A 159 12.74 -4.91 -2.03
C ILE A 159 12.34 -4.41 -3.41
N ALA A 160 12.81 -3.22 -3.77
CA ALA A 160 12.57 -2.60 -5.06
C ALA A 160 13.90 -2.31 -5.74
N ARG A 161 14.04 -2.72 -7.00
CA ARG A 161 15.21 -2.42 -7.83
C ARG A 161 14.80 -1.89 -9.19
N GLY A 162 15.43 -0.84 -9.67
CA GLY A 162 15.21 -0.38 -11.03
C GLY A 162 15.50 1.09 -11.24
N ARG A 163 14.69 1.73 -12.07
CA ARG A 163 14.90 3.09 -12.54
C ARG A 163 13.90 4.06 -11.93
N TRP A 164 14.38 5.24 -11.58
CA TRP A 164 13.58 6.35 -11.08
C TRP A 164 13.86 7.59 -11.92
N THR A 165 12.83 8.39 -12.21
CA THR A 165 12.93 9.67 -12.93
C THR A 165 12.35 10.78 -12.07
N PHE A 166 13.12 11.85 -11.89
CA PHE A 166 12.77 13.04 -11.10
C PHE A 166 13.25 14.29 -11.84
N LYS A 167 12.34 15.21 -12.19
CA LYS A 167 12.64 16.49 -12.86
C LYS A 167 13.70 16.35 -13.97
N ASP A 168 13.38 15.53 -14.97
CA ASP A 168 14.22 15.20 -16.13
C ASP A 168 15.55 14.47 -15.85
N GLN A 169 15.86 14.17 -14.58
CA GLN A 169 16.98 13.33 -14.20
C GLN A 169 16.53 11.86 -14.03
N THR A 170 17.29 10.95 -14.62
CA THR A 170 17.10 9.51 -14.46
C THR A 170 18.18 8.91 -13.58
N PHE A 171 17.77 8.04 -12.66
CA PHE A 171 18.61 7.27 -11.76
C PHE A 171 18.40 5.80 -12.07
N ASP A 172 19.43 5.15 -12.61
CA ASP A 172 19.44 3.71 -12.88
C ASP A 172 19.95 2.92 -11.66
N ASN A 173 19.58 1.63 -11.60
CA ASN A 173 20.02 0.69 -10.56
C ASN A 173 19.71 1.16 -9.12
N VAL A 174 18.66 1.95 -8.92
CA VAL A 174 18.20 2.35 -7.60
C VAL A 174 17.74 1.11 -6.85
N GLU A 175 18.38 0.85 -5.72
CA GLU A 175 17.93 -0.14 -4.75
C GLU A 175 17.21 0.56 -3.61
N ALA A 176 15.98 0.13 -3.37
CA ALA A 176 15.12 0.68 -2.34
C ALA A 176 14.45 -0.42 -1.51
N ILE A 177 14.08 -0.04 -0.30
CA ILE A 177 13.33 -0.89 0.61
C ILE A 177 12.13 -0.13 1.14
N GLY A 178 10.99 -0.81 1.20
CA GLY A 178 9.74 -0.13 1.44
C GLY A 178 8.67 -1.00 2.03
N TYR A 179 7.45 -0.51 1.92
CA TYR A 179 6.27 -1.21 2.33
C TYR A 179 5.22 -1.14 1.21
N HIS A 180 4.43 -2.20 1.14
CA HIS A 180 3.28 -2.28 0.26
C HIS A 180 2.05 -2.59 1.09
N GLU A 181 0.96 -1.91 0.80
CA GLU A 181 -0.32 -2.16 1.44
C GLU A 181 -1.45 -2.35 0.45
N ARG A 182 -2.45 -3.07 0.94
CA ARG A 182 -3.74 -3.28 0.29
C ARG A 182 -4.85 -2.90 1.25
N VAL A 183 -5.75 -2.03 0.81
CA VAL A 183 -6.93 -1.63 1.56
C VAL A 183 -8.19 -1.91 0.73
N ARG A 184 -9.24 -2.43 1.38
CA ARG A 184 -10.57 -2.63 0.78
C ARG A 184 -11.66 -2.46 1.81
N GLY A 185 -12.89 -2.16 1.39
CA GLY A 185 -13.95 -1.77 2.32
C GLY A 185 -14.93 -0.77 1.73
N TYR A 186 -15.65 -0.12 2.63
CA TYR A 186 -16.73 0.81 2.36
C TYR A 186 -16.44 2.10 3.14
N TRP A 187 -15.95 3.14 2.46
CA TRP A 187 -15.63 4.42 3.10
C TRP A 187 -15.61 5.61 2.14
N GLY A 188 -15.84 6.78 2.71
CA GLY A 188 -15.75 8.08 2.06
C GLY A 188 -14.81 9.01 2.81
N TRP A 189 -14.27 9.97 2.06
CA TRP A 189 -13.89 11.22 2.68
C TRP A 189 -15.12 12.12 2.70
N PRO A 190 -15.32 12.90 3.76
CA PRO A 190 -14.42 13.06 4.90
C PRO A 190 -14.92 12.41 6.20
N GLU A 191 -15.85 11.46 6.15
CA GLU A 191 -16.34 10.72 7.33
C GLU A 191 -15.21 9.95 8.03
N LEU A 192 -14.23 9.46 7.26
CA LEU A 192 -12.98 8.90 7.79
C LEU A 192 -12.18 9.91 8.63
N GLY A 193 -12.37 11.22 8.40
CA GLY A 193 -11.73 12.31 9.11
C GLY A 193 -10.31 12.57 8.64
N GLY A 194 -9.32 12.25 9.49
CA GLY A 194 -7.89 12.29 9.16
C GLY A 194 -7.30 10.89 9.11
N TRP A 195 -6.31 10.68 8.23
CA TRP A 195 -5.55 9.43 8.19
C TRP A 195 -4.07 9.73 8.08
N VAL A 196 -3.33 9.32 9.11
CA VAL A 196 -1.87 9.35 9.13
C VAL A 196 -1.37 7.91 9.06
N PHE A 197 -0.39 7.65 8.21
CA PHE A 197 0.27 6.36 8.14
C PHE A 197 1.78 6.58 8.02
N GLY A 198 2.54 5.53 8.29
CA GLY A 198 3.96 5.54 8.05
C GLY A 198 4.59 4.19 8.29
N PHE A 199 5.85 4.10 7.91
CA PHE A 199 6.64 2.88 8.03
C PHE A 199 8.09 3.24 8.35
N ALA A 200 8.81 2.27 8.88
CA ALA A 200 10.27 2.28 8.82
C ALA A 200 10.78 0.86 8.62
N ASN A 201 11.81 0.75 7.79
CA ASN A 201 12.60 -0.46 7.65
C ASN A 201 14.00 -0.13 8.15
N ASP A 202 14.57 -0.99 8.99
CA ASP A 202 16.01 -0.92 9.30
C ASP A 202 16.79 -1.17 8.00
N PRO A 203 17.56 -0.17 7.50
CA PRO A 203 18.33 -0.35 6.28
C PRO A 203 19.52 -1.28 6.49
N GLY A 204 19.91 -1.54 7.75
CA GLY A 204 20.94 -2.50 8.11
C GLY A 204 20.58 -3.92 7.69
N GLY A 205 21.60 -4.75 7.43
CA GLY A 205 21.43 -6.14 7.02
C GLY A 205 21.72 -6.40 5.55
N VAL A 206 21.48 -7.64 5.11
CA VAL A 206 21.81 -8.10 3.76
C VAL A 206 20.74 -7.63 2.77
N SER A 207 21.17 -7.06 1.65
CA SER A 207 20.34 -6.45 0.59
C SER A 207 19.12 -7.29 0.18
N ASP A 208 19.30 -8.60 -0.02
CA ASP A 208 18.25 -9.54 -0.46
C ASP A 208 17.43 -10.20 0.66
N ARG A 209 17.62 -9.75 1.90
CA ARG A 209 16.92 -10.31 3.06
C ARG A 209 15.94 -9.29 3.64
N PRO A 210 14.88 -9.75 4.32
CA PRO A 210 14.03 -8.83 5.05
C PRO A 210 14.84 -8.03 6.08
N PRO A 211 14.42 -6.78 6.38
CA PRO A 211 15.02 -5.98 7.43
C PRO A 211 15.12 -6.74 8.76
N PRO A 212 16.21 -6.53 9.53
CA PRO A 212 16.31 -7.01 10.89
C PRO A 212 15.09 -6.61 11.71
N THR A 213 14.67 -5.35 11.58
CA THR A 213 13.45 -4.80 12.19
C THR A 213 12.71 -3.93 11.19
N ALA A 214 11.39 -3.99 11.19
CA ALA A 214 10.54 -3.06 10.45
C ALA A 214 9.26 -2.77 11.23
N PHE A 215 8.66 -1.60 11.04
CA PHE A 215 7.33 -1.31 11.55
C PHE A 215 6.48 -0.56 10.54
N VAL A 216 5.17 -0.71 10.69
CA VAL A 216 4.15 0.08 9.99
C VAL A 216 3.16 0.57 11.03
N PHE A 217 2.75 1.82 10.90
CA PHE A 217 1.69 2.39 11.73
C PHE A 217 0.63 3.08 10.90
N THR A 218 -0.56 3.14 11.47
CA THR A 218 -1.67 3.95 11.00
C THR A 218 -2.33 4.63 12.20
N LEU A 219 -2.93 5.77 11.94
CA LEU A 219 -3.81 6.49 12.84
C LEU A 219 -4.96 7.07 12.02
N ILE A 220 -6.16 6.58 12.30
CA ILE A 220 -7.41 7.16 11.79
C ILE A 220 -7.99 8.05 12.87
N GLN A 221 -8.35 9.27 12.50
CA GLN A 221 -8.91 10.29 13.37
C GLN A 221 -10.30 10.68 12.86
N PRO A 222 -11.37 10.00 13.30
CA PRO A 222 -12.74 10.33 12.89
C PRO A 222 -13.11 11.76 13.28
N ARG A 223 -14.11 12.35 12.59
CA ARG A 223 -14.63 13.70 12.89
C ARG A 223 -15.47 13.76 14.17
N GLY A 224 -16.14 12.66 14.51
CA GLY A 224 -16.90 12.49 15.77
C GLY A 224 -15.99 12.29 16.98
N PRO A 225 -16.54 12.13 18.20
CA PRO A 225 -15.78 12.36 19.44
C PRO A 225 -14.44 11.60 19.49
N GLY A 226 -13.41 12.30 19.97
CA GLY A 226 -11.99 11.98 19.78
C GLY A 226 -11.49 10.71 20.49
N ASP A 227 -12.35 10.05 21.25
CA ASP A 227 -12.18 8.70 21.83
C ASP A 227 -12.30 7.58 20.77
N THR A 228 -12.71 7.93 19.55
CA THR A 228 -12.82 7.00 18.42
C THR A 228 -11.53 6.83 17.61
N ALA A 229 -10.47 7.60 17.87
CA ALA A 229 -9.20 7.48 17.15
C ALA A 229 -8.71 6.02 17.13
N ALA A 230 -8.47 5.50 15.92
CA ALA A 230 -8.13 4.10 15.71
C ALA A 230 -6.73 4.01 15.12
N GLY A 231 -5.74 3.77 15.99
CA GLY A 231 -4.37 3.51 15.58
C GLY A 231 -4.03 2.02 15.56
N SER A 232 -3.03 1.66 14.77
CA SER A 232 -2.36 0.36 14.87
C SER A 232 -0.88 0.55 14.63
N VAL A 233 -0.06 -0.17 15.40
CA VAL A 233 1.38 -0.32 15.14
C VAL A 233 1.66 -1.80 15.01
N MET A 234 2.38 -2.17 13.96
CA MET A 234 2.82 -3.54 13.75
C MET A 234 4.32 -3.57 13.60
N VAL A 235 4.95 -4.58 14.20
CA VAL A 235 6.41 -4.73 14.24
C VAL A 235 6.78 -6.09 13.66
N TRP A 236 7.70 -6.08 12.72
CA TRP A 236 8.31 -7.27 12.12
C TRP A 236 9.76 -7.40 12.59
N ARG A 237 10.23 -8.65 12.64
CA ARG A 237 11.64 -8.99 12.81
C ARG A 237 12.00 -10.08 11.81
N ASN A 238 13.04 -9.85 11.01
CA ASN A 238 13.48 -10.78 9.96
C ASN A 238 12.31 -11.27 9.09
N GLY A 239 11.45 -10.34 8.66
CA GLY A 239 10.34 -10.62 7.75
C GLY A 239 9.12 -11.32 8.35
N ARG A 240 9.10 -11.54 9.67
CA ARG A 240 7.95 -12.12 10.38
C ARG A 240 7.33 -11.12 11.32
N LEU A 241 6.01 -11.00 11.31
CA LEU A 241 5.28 -10.21 12.31
C LEU A 241 5.63 -10.75 13.70
N ARG A 242 6.12 -9.87 14.56
CA ARG A 242 6.40 -10.18 15.97
C ARG A 242 5.30 -9.71 16.88
N ARG A 243 4.77 -8.52 16.63
CA ARG A 243 3.75 -7.93 17.49
C ARG A 243 2.86 -6.99 16.69
N HIS A 244 1.57 -7.06 16.97
CA HIS A 244 0.57 -6.13 16.51
C HIS A 244 -0.04 -5.47 17.75
N PHE A 245 0.02 -4.15 17.80
CA PHE A 245 -0.57 -3.31 18.82
C PHE A 245 -1.84 -2.67 18.23
N PRO A 246 -3.02 -3.27 18.45
CA PRO A 246 -4.26 -2.75 17.91
C PRO A 246 -4.75 -1.51 18.69
N ARG A 247 -5.79 -0.87 18.14
CA ARG A 247 -6.54 0.33 18.59
C ARG A 247 -6.48 0.73 20.08
N ARG A 248 -6.49 -0.22 21.02
CA ARG A 248 -6.60 0.04 22.47
C ARG A 248 -5.26 0.05 23.22
N CYS A 249 -4.15 -0.24 22.54
CA CYS A 249 -2.87 -0.50 23.20
C CYS A 249 -1.78 0.52 22.86
N VAL A 250 -2.11 1.62 22.17
CA VAL A 250 -1.13 2.63 21.72
C VAL A 250 -1.67 4.02 21.96
N THR A 251 -0.89 4.84 22.67
CA THR A 251 -1.10 6.29 22.77
C THR A 251 -0.15 6.97 21.79
N PHE A 252 -0.68 7.83 20.92
CA PHE A 252 0.11 8.62 19.98
C PHE A 252 0.35 10.02 20.54
N ALA A 253 1.60 10.46 20.55
CA ALA A 253 1.96 11.85 20.82
C ALA A 253 2.71 12.41 19.61
N VAL A 254 2.18 13.49 19.03
CA VAL A 254 2.81 14.19 17.89
C VAL A 254 3.68 15.32 18.43
N ARG A 255 5.01 15.25 18.25
CA ARG A 255 5.91 16.36 18.60
C ARG A 255 6.10 17.29 17.40
N GLY A 256 5.34 18.37 17.37
CA GLY A 256 5.49 19.47 16.41
C GLY A 256 5.03 19.14 14.99
N GLN A 257 4.39 20.12 14.33
CA GLN A 257 4.10 20.16 12.89
C GLN A 257 2.86 19.45 12.30
N LEU A 258 1.85 19.09 13.10
CA LEU A 258 0.50 18.89 12.54
C LEU A 258 -0.47 19.85 13.24
N GLN A 259 -0.87 20.93 12.56
CA GLN A 259 -2.07 21.66 12.96
C GLN A 259 -3.25 20.68 12.79
N ARG A 260 -3.74 20.23 13.93
CA ARG A 260 -4.57 19.03 14.14
C ARG A 260 -5.95 19.08 13.44
N ASP A 261 -6.45 20.24 13.04
CA ASP A 261 -7.90 20.46 12.97
C ASP A 261 -8.45 21.10 11.67
N LYS A 262 -7.74 21.10 10.53
CA LYS A 262 -8.32 21.58 9.26
C LYS A 262 -8.04 20.70 8.06
N VAL A 263 -8.81 19.62 7.93
CA VAL A 263 -9.13 19.07 6.60
C VAL A 263 -10.07 20.06 5.93
N GLN A 264 -9.54 20.94 5.08
CA GLN A 264 -10.38 21.76 4.21
C GLN A 264 -10.81 20.92 3.02
N GLN A 265 -12.12 20.80 2.80
CA GLN A 265 -12.58 20.48 1.45
C GLN A 265 -12.08 21.60 0.54
N VAL A 266 -11.51 21.25 -0.61
CA VAL A 266 -11.12 22.23 -1.63
C VAL A 266 -12.04 22.04 -2.84
N PRO A 267 -13.29 22.56 -2.80
CA PRO A 267 -14.24 22.44 -3.92
C PRO A 267 -13.70 22.97 -5.25
N ALA A 268 -12.75 23.91 -5.22
CA ALA A 268 -12.18 24.46 -6.44
C ALA A 268 -11.28 23.49 -7.21
N LEU A 269 -10.69 22.48 -6.54
CA LEU A 269 -9.78 21.52 -7.18
C LEU A 269 -10.51 20.41 -7.93
N SER A 270 -11.73 20.04 -7.52
CA SER A 270 -12.52 19.02 -8.24
C SER A 270 -12.81 19.44 -9.68
N ASN A 271 -13.11 20.73 -9.89
CA ASN A 271 -13.28 21.31 -11.24
C ASN A 271 -11.98 21.31 -12.04
N LEU A 272 -10.84 21.50 -11.38
CA LEU A 272 -9.51 21.51 -12.01
C LEU A 272 -9.06 20.10 -12.45
N PHE A 273 -9.48 19.06 -11.74
CA PHE A 273 -9.06 17.67 -11.96
C PHE A 273 -10.11 16.81 -12.67
N GLY A 274 -11.23 17.39 -13.13
CA GLY A 274 -12.29 16.65 -13.82
C GLY A 274 -12.95 15.57 -12.95
N VAL A 275 -12.83 15.70 -11.63
CA VAL A 275 -13.45 14.77 -10.67
C VAL A 275 -14.74 15.45 -10.21
N PRO A 276 -15.90 14.77 -10.23
CA PRO A 276 -17.13 15.39 -9.74
C PRO A 276 -16.89 15.91 -8.31
N PRO A 277 -17.39 17.12 -7.98
CA PRO A 277 -17.28 17.67 -6.63
C PRO A 277 -17.77 16.62 -5.63
N MET A 278 -17.04 16.44 -4.53
CA MET A 278 -17.60 15.66 -3.42
C MET A 278 -18.94 16.28 -3.03
N GLU A 279 -19.95 15.44 -2.81
CA GLU A 279 -21.22 15.93 -2.27
C GLU A 279 -20.95 16.78 -1.01
N PRO A 280 -21.63 17.92 -0.86
CA PRO A 280 -21.62 18.65 0.39
C PRO A 280 -22.20 17.74 1.47
N ILE A 281 -21.50 17.64 2.58
CA ILE A 281 -21.93 16.84 3.72
C ILE A 281 -22.96 17.68 4.48
N PRO A 282 -24.14 17.13 4.80
CA PRO A 282 -25.11 17.78 5.67
C PRO A 282 -24.53 18.22 7.01
#